data_AF-A0A2D6MEC8-F1
#
_entry.id   AF-A0A2D6MEC8-F1
#
_cell.length_a   1.000
_cell.length_b   1.000
_cell.length_c   1.000
_cell.angle_alpha   90.00
_cell.angle_beta   90.00
_cell.angle_gamma   90.00
#
_symmetry.space_group_name_H-M   'P 1'
#
loop_
_entity.id
_entity.type
_entity.pdbx_description
1 polymer ?
#
loop_
_entity_poly.entity_id
_entity_poly.type
_entity_poly.pdbx_seq_one_letter_code
_entity_poly.pdbx_strand_id
1 'polypeptide(L)'
;MGFLDNSTNNIIVDAVLTDYGRQLLARNDGSFSIVKFALGDDEVDYVTIKKFGRTVGKEKIEKNTPVFEAQTNQNFGLKNKLLSLSNPTLVKLPGVTLTGDVTSGKMSFKRTGSTASQSLTLSQNVTDENTIDPELRDQAFIVKLPYRFLELDGSDNTPDSIDSDDIATYIVTRDSTTTSIGGSQLTLTIKTRSISDSVFDYYGDADNKSQISSTVQVTGIQSGVVSELSIVVEK
;
A
#
# COMPACT_ATOMS: atom_id res chain seq x y z
N MET A 1 14.00 -5.73 13.63
CA MET A 1 15.05 -4.91 14.28
C MET A 1 15.23 -5.46 15.68
N GLY A 2 16.45 -5.53 16.20
CA GLY A 2 16.71 -5.96 17.58
C GLY A 2 16.81 -4.77 18.52
N PHE A 3 16.19 -4.87 19.70
CA PHE A 3 16.37 -3.89 20.77
C PHE A 3 17.49 -4.35 21.71
N LEU A 4 18.51 -3.51 21.90
CA LEU A 4 19.57 -3.72 22.88
C LEU A 4 19.37 -2.73 24.03
N ASP A 5 18.94 -3.23 25.18
CA ASP A 5 18.81 -2.40 26.38
C ASP A 5 20.20 -1.98 26.88
N ASN A 6 20.51 -0.69 26.76
CA ASN A 6 21.70 -0.06 27.32
C ASN A 6 21.28 1.14 28.20
N SER A 7 20.48 0.81 29.21
CA SER A 7 19.75 1.68 30.15
C SER A 7 20.59 2.63 31.00
N THR A 8 21.29 3.57 30.36
CA THR A 8 21.69 4.79 31.08
C THR A 8 21.69 6.07 30.25
N ASN A 9 21.88 6.05 28.92
CA ASN A 9 21.81 7.31 28.13
C ASN A 9 21.44 7.16 26.64
N ASN A 10 21.61 5.99 26.02
CA ASN A 10 21.39 5.82 24.58
C ASN A 10 20.52 4.60 24.29
N ILE A 11 19.51 4.78 23.43
CA ILE A 11 18.80 3.67 22.80
C ILE A 11 19.57 3.29 21.54
N ILE A 12 20.10 2.07 21.50
CA ILE A 12 20.75 1.52 20.30
C ILE A 12 19.77 0.57 19.62
N VAL A 13 19.44 0.87 18.37
CA VAL A 13 18.58 0.04 17.54
C VAL A 13 19.46 -0.74 16.58
N ASP A 14 19.37 -2.07 16.63
CA ASP A 14 20.04 -2.94 15.66
C ASP A 14 19.10 -3.20 14.48
N ALA A 15 19.52 -2.76 13.29
CA ALA A 15 18.77 -2.88 12.07
C ALA A 15 19.61 -3.58 11.00
N VAL A 16 19.02 -4.58 10.36
CA VAL A 16 19.64 -5.28 9.24
C VAL A 16 19.06 -4.74 7.95
N LEU A 17 19.94 -4.45 6.99
CA LEU A 17 19.53 -4.04 5.65
C LEU A 17 18.91 -5.21 4.89
N THR A 18 17.86 -4.90 4.13
CA THR A 18 17.30 -5.80 3.13
C THR A 18 18.30 -6.05 2.01
N ASP A 19 18.04 -7.05 1.16
CA ASP A 19 18.95 -7.37 0.05
C ASP A 19 19.20 -6.20 -0.90
N TYR A 20 18.16 -5.40 -1.20
CA TYR A 20 18.30 -4.15 -1.95
C TYR A 20 19.15 -3.11 -1.20
N GLY A 21 18.94 -2.93 0.11
CA GLY A 21 19.76 -2.03 0.92
C GLY A 21 21.23 -2.45 0.94
N ARG A 22 21.51 -3.75 1.03
CA ARG A 22 22.87 -4.32 0.93
C ARG A 22 23.47 -4.10 -0.46
N GLN A 23 22.69 -4.23 -1.52
CA GLN A 23 23.13 -3.94 -2.88
C GLN A 23 23.55 -2.46 -3.02
N LEU A 24 22.76 -1.53 -2.48
CA LEU A 24 23.10 -0.10 -2.48
C LEU A 24 24.37 0.19 -1.67
N LEU A 25 24.48 -0.39 -0.47
CA LEU A 25 25.68 -0.25 0.37
C LEU A 25 26.92 -0.82 -0.33
N ALA A 26 26.79 -1.96 -1.03
CA ALA A 26 27.88 -2.63 -1.73
C ALA A 26 28.42 -1.84 -2.93
N ARG A 27 27.70 -0.83 -3.44
CA ARG A 27 28.21 0.05 -4.50
C ARG A 27 29.44 0.85 -4.05
N ASN A 28 29.56 1.11 -2.75
CA ASN A 28 30.71 1.79 -2.12
C ASN A 28 31.14 3.11 -2.84
N ASP A 29 30.17 3.82 -3.40
CA ASP A 29 30.36 5.06 -4.15
C ASP A 29 29.96 6.31 -3.34
N GLY A 30 29.63 6.13 -2.05
CA GLY A 30 29.15 7.18 -1.16
C GLY A 30 27.69 7.58 -1.36
N SER A 31 26.96 6.92 -2.28
CA SER A 31 25.54 7.23 -2.55
C SER A 31 24.58 6.72 -1.48
N PHE A 32 24.99 5.75 -0.66
CA PHE A 32 24.15 5.14 0.36
C PHE A 32 24.19 5.91 1.68
N SER A 33 23.05 6.48 2.07
CA SER A 33 22.87 7.18 3.36
C SER A 33 21.46 6.94 3.92
N ILE A 34 21.36 6.62 5.21
CA ILE A 34 20.09 6.47 5.91
C ILE A 34 19.66 7.84 6.42
N VAL A 35 18.70 8.48 5.74
CA VAL A 35 18.23 9.84 6.07
C VAL A 35 16.97 9.86 6.94
N LYS A 36 16.20 8.76 6.96
CA LYS A 36 14.93 8.63 7.67
C LYS A 36 14.72 7.19 8.10
N PHE A 37 14.00 7.00 9.19
CA PHE A 37 13.48 5.70 9.62
C PHE A 37 12.03 5.86 10.05
N ALA A 38 11.31 4.74 10.10
CA ALA A 38 9.98 4.64 10.66
C ALA A 38 9.88 3.34 11.46
N LEU A 39 8.98 3.32 12.44
CA LEU A 39 8.65 2.12 13.21
C LEU A 39 7.40 1.45 12.61
N GLY A 40 7.16 0.18 12.94
CA GLY A 40 5.96 -0.56 12.54
C GLY A 40 5.48 -1.44 13.69
N ASP A 41 4.22 -1.84 13.65
CA ASP A 41 3.53 -2.62 14.69
C ASP A 41 2.76 -3.84 14.13
N ASP A 42 3.10 -4.29 12.91
CA ASP A 42 2.45 -5.42 12.23
C ASP A 42 2.42 -6.72 13.05
N GLU A 43 3.35 -6.87 14.00
CA GLU A 43 3.48 -8.03 14.88
C GLU A 43 2.55 -7.97 16.11
N VAL A 44 1.87 -6.83 16.33
CA VAL A 44 1.00 -6.61 17.49
C VAL A 44 -0.42 -7.09 17.19
N ASP A 45 -0.89 -8.10 17.93
CA ASP A 45 -2.29 -8.53 17.86
C ASP A 45 -3.23 -7.62 18.68
N TYR A 46 -3.80 -6.62 18.01
CA TYR A 46 -4.79 -5.71 18.57
C TYR A 46 -6.15 -6.36 18.92
N VAL A 47 -6.44 -7.59 18.49
CA VAL A 47 -7.65 -8.33 18.92
C VAL A 47 -7.62 -8.58 20.43
N THR A 48 -6.43 -8.70 21.01
CA THR A 48 -6.25 -8.80 22.46
C THR A 48 -6.86 -7.62 23.21
N ILE A 49 -6.77 -6.40 22.65
CA ILE A 49 -7.40 -5.21 23.24
C ILE A 49 -8.92 -5.28 23.14
N LYS A 50 -9.46 -5.73 21.99
CA LYS A 50 -10.91 -5.89 21.82
C LYS A 50 -11.49 -6.91 22.79
N LYS A 51 -10.74 -7.97 23.11
CA LYS A 51 -11.17 -9.06 24.00
C LYS A 51 -11.07 -8.74 25.49
N PHE A 52 -10.01 -8.06 25.93
CA PHE A 52 -9.73 -7.84 27.36
C PHE A 52 -9.84 -6.37 27.80
N GLY A 53 -10.22 -5.47 26.89
CA GLY A 53 -10.23 -4.03 27.13
C GLY A 53 -8.84 -3.41 27.13
N ARG A 54 -8.76 -2.07 27.09
CA ARG A 54 -7.48 -1.33 26.93
C ARG A 54 -6.51 -1.56 28.10
N THR A 55 -7.00 -1.60 29.33
CA THR A 55 -6.15 -1.72 30.53
C THR A 55 -5.45 -3.07 30.61
N VAL A 56 -6.19 -4.18 30.46
CA VAL A 56 -5.61 -5.52 30.54
C VAL A 56 -5.00 -5.94 29.21
N GLY A 57 -5.60 -5.52 28.09
CA GLY A 57 -5.13 -5.85 26.74
C GLY A 57 -3.73 -5.32 26.46
N LYS A 58 -3.41 -4.07 26.87
CA LYS A 58 -2.06 -3.50 26.67
C LYS A 58 -0.99 -4.29 27.42
N GLU A 59 -1.22 -4.64 28.69
CA GLU A 59 -0.24 -5.39 29.47
C GLU A 59 -0.04 -6.78 28.89
N LYS A 60 -1.11 -7.35 28.34
CA LYS A 60 -1.07 -8.67 27.73
C LYS A 60 -0.30 -8.66 26.41
N ILE A 61 -0.39 -7.59 25.62
CA ILE A 61 0.46 -7.39 24.44
C ILE A 61 1.92 -7.26 24.89
N GLU A 62 2.23 -6.32 25.79
CA GLU A 62 3.59 -6.07 26.28
C GLU A 62 4.28 -7.32 26.84
N LYS A 63 3.53 -8.21 27.51
CA LYS A 63 4.07 -9.42 28.13
C LYS A 63 4.16 -10.63 27.17
N ASN A 64 3.37 -10.66 26.10
CA ASN A 64 3.28 -11.85 25.24
C ASN A 64 3.80 -11.64 23.81
N THR A 65 4.00 -10.39 23.37
CA THR A 65 4.65 -10.15 22.07
C THR A 65 6.08 -10.63 22.14
N PRO A 66 6.47 -11.66 21.38
CA PRO A 66 7.82 -12.17 21.40
C PRO A 66 8.78 -11.14 20.79
N VAL A 67 10.05 -11.16 21.21
CA VAL A 67 11.08 -10.32 20.61
C VAL A 67 11.51 -10.97 19.29
N PHE A 68 11.18 -10.34 18.18
CA PHE A 68 11.56 -10.82 16.85
C PHE A 68 12.94 -10.31 16.44
N GLU A 69 13.70 -11.16 15.77
CA GLU A 69 14.97 -10.79 15.14
C GLU A 69 14.75 -10.09 13.79
N ALA A 70 15.71 -9.30 13.35
CA ALA A 70 15.60 -8.61 12.06
C ALA A 70 15.68 -9.60 10.88
N GLN A 71 14.60 -9.67 10.09
CA GLN A 71 14.56 -10.44 8.85
C GLN A 71 15.16 -9.63 7.69
N THR A 72 15.94 -10.31 6.85
CA THR A 72 16.57 -9.71 5.66
C THR A 72 15.71 -9.80 4.42
N ASN A 73 14.82 -10.80 4.38
CA ASN A 73 13.87 -11.00 3.31
C ASN A 73 12.75 -9.96 3.40
N GLN A 74 12.63 -9.16 2.36
CA GLN A 74 11.66 -8.07 2.27
C GLN A 74 10.22 -8.56 2.38
N ASN A 75 9.92 -9.79 1.96
CA ASN A 75 8.56 -10.34 1.98
C ASN A 75 8.04 -10.59 3.40
N PHE A 76 8.93 -10.86 4.35
CA PHE A 76 8.59 -11.10 5.76
C PHE A 76 8.91 -9.90 6.67
N GLY A 77 9.34 -8.76 6.10
CA GLY A 77 9.58 -7.53 6.85
C GLY A 77 8.28 -6.78 7.16
N LEU A 78 8.38 -5.81 8.08
CA LEU A 78 7.30 -4.87 8.39
C LEU A 78 6.85 -4.13 7.13
N LYS A 79 5.56 -4.23 6.80
CA LYS A 79 4.94 -3.65 5.60
C LYS A 79 4.27 -2.32 5.91
N ASN A 80 3.69 -2.19 7.10
CA ASN A 80 3.03 -0.96 7.51
C ASN A 80 3.93 -0.15 8.44
N LYS A 81 3.99 1.15 8.16
CA LYS A 81 4.74 2.13 8.95
C LYS A 81 3.78 2.85 9.88
N LEU A 82 4.21 3.09 11.11
CA LEU A 82 3.54 4.00 12.02
C LEU A 82 3.65 5.44 11.53
N LEU A 83 2.55 6.17 11.64
CA LEU A 83 2.48 7.59 11.31
C LEU A 83 2.86 8.43 12.52
N SER A 84 3.60 9.51 12.28
CA SER A 84 3.84 10.55 13.27
C SER A 84 2.86 11.68 13.02
N LEU A 85 1.95 11.90 13.96
CA LEU A 85 0.91 12.93 13.88
C LEU A 85 1.11 13.94 15.00
N SER A 86 0.86 15.22 14.70
CA SER A 86 1.01 16.30 15.68
C SER A 86 -0.17 16.36 16.64
N ASN A 87 -1.32 15.81 16.24
CA ASN A 87 -2.56 15.84 17.02
C ASN A 87 -2.64 14.66 18.02
N PRO A 88 -2.50 14.90 19.33
CA PRO A 88 -2.57 13.83 20.34
C PRO A 88 -4.01 13.40 20.66
N THR A 89 -5.01 14.14 20.18
CA THR A 89 -6.43 13.86 20.46
C THR A 89 -7.09 12.98 19.39
N LEU A 90 -6.35 12.62 18.33
CA LEU A 90 -6.87 11.79 17.26
C LEU A 90 -7.19 10.37 17.79
N VAL A 91 -8.44 9.96 17.64
CA VAL A 91 -8.93 8.66 18.12
C VAL A 91 -9.14 7.67 16.97
N LYS A 92 -9.29 8.14 15.73
CA LYS A 92 -9.59 7.32 14.55
C LYS A 92 -8.74 7.74 13.35
N LEU A 93 -8.27 6.74 12.60
CA LEU A 93 -7.65 6.93 11.31
C LEU A 93 -8.72 6.88 10.20
N PRO A 94 -8.52 7.60 9.08
CA PRO A 94 -9.40 7.48 7.94
C PRO A 94 -9.31 6.07 7.35
N GLY A 95 -10.44 5.57 6.89
CA GLY A 95 -10.53 4.44 5.99
C GLY A 95 -10.67 4.92 4.55
N VAL A 96 -10.57 3.97 3.63
CA VAL A 96 -10.75 4.21 2.21
C VAL A 96 -11.80 3.26 1.65
N THR A 97 -12.70 3.80 0.86
CA THR A 97 -13.74 3.04 0.14
C THR A 97 -13.47 3.13 -1.36
N LEU A 98 -13.47 1.98 -2.02
CA LEU A 98 -13.38 1.87 -3.47
C LEU A 98 -14.80 1.80 -4.06
N THR A 99 -15.07 2.61 -5.08
CA THR A 99 -16.32 2.62 -5.84
C THR A 99 -16.00 2.67 -7.33
N GLY A 100 -16.85 2.10 -8.19
CA GLY A 100 -16.60 2.05 -9.64
C GLY A 100 -17.07 0.73 -10.24
N ASP A 101 -16.42 0.31 -11.33
CA ASP A 101 -16.75 -0.91 -12.10
C ASP A 101 -16.28 -2.21 -11.39
N VAL A 102 -16.45 -2.28 -10.08
CA VAL A 102 -16.03 -3.41 -9.23
C VAL A 102 -17.22 -4.31 -8.96
N THR A 103 -17.14 -5.57 -9.42
CA THR A 103 -18.15 -6.61 -9.17
C THR A 103 -17.57 -7.68 -8.25
N SER A 104 -18.21 -7.92 -7.10
CA SER A 104 -17.77 -8.92 -6.11
C SER A 104 -16.31 -8.77 -5.64
N GLY A 105 -15.84 -7.53 -5.50
CA GLY A 105 -14.46 -7.22 -5.08
C GLY A 105 -13.41 -7.45 -6.16
N LYS A 106 -13.82 -7.67 -7.41
CA LYS A 106 -12.95 -7.82 -8.56
C LYS A 106 -13.30 -6.82 -9.66
N MET A 107 -12.29 -6.36 -10.38
CA MET A 107 -12.46 -5.54 -11.58
C MET A 107 -12.01 -6.35 -12.79
N SER A 108 -12.90 -6.50 -13.78
CA SER A 108 -12.69 -7.42 -14.92
C SER A 108 -12.51 -6.65 -16.22
N PHE A 109 -11.34 -6.71 -16.82
CA PHE A 109 -11.03 -6.06 -18.08
C PHE A 109 -11.12 -7.03 -19.24
N LYS A 110 -11.45 -6.53 -20.44
CA LYS A 110 -11.26 -7.27 -21.69
C LYS A 110 -10.10 -6.72 -22.48
N ARG A 111 -9.52 -7.55 -23.35
CA ARG A 111 -8.48 -7.10 -24.28
C ARG A 111 -8.95 -5.98 -25.23
N THR A 112 -10.21 -6.02 -25.66
CA THR A 112 -10.79 -5.02 -26.57
C THR A 112 -12.23 -4.68 -26.20
N GLY A 113 -12.71 -3.52 -26.67
CA GLY A 113 -14.10 -3.08 -26.51
C GLY A 113 -14.33 -2.18 -25.29
N SER A 114 -15.60 -1.98 -24.92
CA SER A 114 -16.00 -1.00 -23.90
C SER A 114 -15.49 -1.31 -22.49
N THR A 115 -15.11 -2.56 -22.20
CA THR A 115 -14.56 -2.99 -20.91
C THR A 115 -13.03 -3.13 -20.93
N ALA A 116 -12.37 -2.63 -21.99
CA ALA A 116 -10.92 -2.50 -22.02
C ALA A 116 -10.41 -1.34 -21.17
N SER A 117 -11.29 -0.38 -20.85
CA SER A 117 -11.02 0.71 -19.92
C SER A 117 -12.12 0.73 -18.86
N GLN A 118 -11.74 0.91 -17.59
CA GLN A 118 -12.66 0.96 -16.45
C GLN A 118 -12.24 2.03 -15.46
N SER A 119 -13.24 2.57 -14.75
CA SER A 119 -13.03 3.64 -13.79
C SER A 119 -13.09 3.12 -12.35
N LEU A 120 -12.17 3.60 -11.53
CA LEU A 120 -12.06 3.30 -10.11
C LEU A 120 -11.96 4.59 -9.33
N THR A 121 -12.94 4.86 -8.48
CA THR A 121 -12.93 6.01 -7.58
C THR A 121 -12.63 5.57 -6.16
N LEU A 122 -11.51 6.05 -5.65
CA LEU A 122 -11.09 5.97 -4.27
C LEU A 122 -11.68 7.14 -3.50
N SER A 123 -12.26 6.88 -2.33
CA SER A 123 -12.79 7.93 -1.45
C SER A 123 -12.34 7.71 -0.02
N GLN A 124 -11.72 8.75 0.56
CA GLN A 124 -11.32 8.73 1.96
C GLN A 124 -12.49 9.11 2.86
N ASN A 125 -12.78 8.26 3.84
CA ASN A 125 -13.90 8.41 4.77
C ASN A 125 -13.46 8.07 6.20
N VAL A 126 -14.22 8.51 7.20
CA VAL A 126 -14.00 8.15 8.60
C VAL A 126 -15.35 7.80 9.25
N THR A 127 -15.36 6.76 10.09
CA THR A 127 -16.59 6.28 10.72
C THR A 127 -16.87 7.06 12.01
N ASP A 128 -18.12 7.52 12.18
CA ASP A 128 -18.62 8.29 13.32
C ASP A 128 -17.83 9.58 13.66
N GLU A 129 -17.22 10.21 12.66
CA GLU A 129 -16.56 11.52 12.80
C GLU A 129 -17.03 12.45 11.68
N ASN A 130 -17.08 13.75 11.98
CA ASN A 130 -17.62 14.75 11.06
C ASN A 130 -16.55 15.36 10.15
N THR A 131 -15.26 15.17 10.45
CA THR A 131 -14.15 15.69 9.65
C THR A 131 -12.91 14.81 9.76
N ILE A 132 -12.16 14.67 8.67
CA ILE A 132 -10.83 14.05 8.68
C ILE A 132 -9.79 15.12 9.05
N ASP A 133 -8.84 14.77 9.92
CA ASP A 133 -7.72 15.65 10.31
C ASP A 133 -6.93 16.09 9.07
N PRO A 134 -6.60 17.39 8.91
CA PRO A 134 -5.82 17.88 7.77
C PRO A 134 -4.50 17.14 7.52
N GLU A 135 -3.83 16.64 8.56
CA GLU A 135 -2.56 15.88 8.41
C GLU A 135 -2.77 14.51 7.76
N LEU A 136 -4.00 13.98 7.79
CA LEU A 136 -4.36 12.68 7.24
C LEU A 136 -5.08 12.77 5.89
N ARG A 137 -5.34 13.98 5.38
CA ARG A 137 -5.96 14.17 4.07
C ARG A 137 -4.92 14.00 2.97
N ASP A 138 -5.07 12.92 2.21
CA ASP A 138 -4.12 12.59 1.16
C ASP A 138 -4.16 13.61 0.01
N GLN A 139 -3.01 14.20 -0.35
CA GLN A 139 -2.92 15.11 -1.51
C GLN A 139 -2.56 14.38 -2.80
N ALA A 140 -1.87 13.25 -2.65
CA ALA A 140 -1.48 12.37 -3.74
C ALA A 140 -1.47 10.92 -3.26
N PHE A 141 -1.57 10.02 -4.21
CA PHE A 141 -1.68 8.59 -4.00
C PHE A 141 -0.62 7.88 -4.84
N ILE A 142 -0.06 6.81 -4.28
CA ILE A 142 0.84 5.90 -4.99
C ILE A 142 -0.02 4.76 -5.54
N VAL A 143 -0.06 4.62 -6.85
CA VAL A 143 -0.80 3.56 -7.54
C VAL A 143 0.22 2.58 -8.13
N LYS A 144 0.08 1.30 -7.81
CA LYS A 144 0.90 0.22 -8.37
C LYS A 144 0.05 -0.68 -9.25
N LEU A 145 0.51 -0.87 -10.49
CA LEU A 145 -0.17 -1.66 -11.52
C LEU A 145 0.81 -2.64 -12.20
N PRO A 146 0.34 -3.80 -12.66
CA PRO A 146 1.13 -4.66 -13.53
C PRO A 146 1.30 -4.02 -14.91
N TYR A 147 2.47 -3.43 -15.16
CA TYR A 147 2.79 -2.62 -16.35
C TYR A 147 2.64 -3.38 -17.68
N ARG A 148 2.77 -4.71 -17.62
CA ARG A 148 2.65 -5.57 -18.79
C ARG A 148 1.21 -5.66 -19.31
N PHE A 149 0.23 -5.59 -18.42
CA PHE A 149 -1.18 -5.84 -18.77
C PHE A 149 -2.02 -4.57 -18.71
N LEU A 150 -1.69 -3.65 -17.80
CA LEU A 150 -2.48 -2.46 -17.52
C LEU A 150 -1.62 -1.20 -17.54
N GLU A 151 -2.26 -0.09 -17.89
CA GLU A 151 -1.72 1.26 -17.79
C GLU A 151 -2.82 2.23 -17.35
N LEU A 152 -2.45 3.39 -16.81
CA LEU A 152 -3.42 4.44 -16.46
C LEU A 152 -3.84 5.19 -17.72
N ASP A 153 -5.12 5.52 -17.88
CA ASP A 153 -5.59 6.36 -18.99
C ASP A 153 -5.72 7.82 -18.53
N GLY A 154 -5.12 8.75 -19.29
CA GLY A 154 -5.14 10.18 -18.97
C GLY A 154 -3.77 10.87 -19.09
N SER A 155 -3.64 12.05 -18.48
CA SER A 155 -2.39 12.84 -18.43
C SER A 155 -1.27 12.14 -17.66
N ASP A 156 -1.63 11.22 -16.77
CA ASP A 156 -0.72 10.57 -15.83
C ASP A 156 -0.38 9.12 -16.28
N ASN A 157 -0.41 8.86 -17.59
CA ASN A 157 -0.17 7.54 -18.19
C ASN A 157 1.32 7.13 -18.17
N THR A 158 2.25 8.00 -17.74
CA THR A 158 3.67 7.65 -17.65
C THR A 158 4.01 7.18 -16.23
N PRO A 159 4.48 5.93 -16.04
CA PRO A 159 4.98 5.48 -14.74
C PRO A 159 6.16 6.32 -14.27
N ASP A 160 6.22 6.64 -12.98
CA ASP A 160 7.40 7.26 -12.35
C ASP A 160 8.57 6.27 -12.27
N SER A 161 8.25 5.00 -12.03
CA SER A 161 9.23 3.92 -12.00
C SER A 161 8.59 2.57 -12.33
N ILE A 162 9.37 1.67 -12.93
CA ILE A 162 8.99 0.29 -13.20
C ILE A 162 10.02 -0.61 -12.51
N ASP A 163 9.55 -1.53 -11.68
CA ASP A 163 10.41 -2.48 -10.97
C ASP A 163 10.79 -3.69 -11.85
N SER A 164 11.72 -4.53 -11.40
CA SER A 164 12.16 -5.75 -12.11
C SER A 164 11.03 -6.76 -12.36
N ASP A 165 9.98 -6.71 -11.55
CA ASP A 165 8.79 -7.55 -11.66
C ASP A 165 7.71 -6.94 -12.57
N ASP A 166 8.05 -5.91 -13.38
CA ASP A 166 7.12 -5.17 -14.24
C ASP A 166 5.93 -4.55 -13.49
N ILE A 167 6.14 -4.14 -12.24
CA ILE A 167 5.17 -3.34 -11.50
C ILE A 167 5.46 -1.87 -11.73
N ALA A 168 4.56 -1.18 -12.42
CA ALA A 168 4.61 0.27 -12.61
C ALA A 168 4.07 0.99 -11.37
N THR A 169 4.82 1.98 -10.91
CA THR A 169 4.42 2.88 -9.83
C THR A 169 4.10 4.25 -10.42
N TYR A 170 2.94 4.80 -10.06
CA TYR A 170 2.46 6.11 -10.46
C TYR A 170 2.15 6.95 -9.22
N ILE A 171 2.53 8.22 -9.22
CA ILE A 171 2.17 9.20 -8.20
C ILE A 171 1.08 10.09 -8.79
N VAL A 172 -0.16 9.87 -8.36
CA VAL A 172 -1.33 10.56 -8.91
C VAL A 172 -1.86 11.55 -7.89
N THR A 173 -2.09 12.79 -8.29
CA THR A 173 -2.69 13.80 -7.41
C THR A 173 -4.17 13.55 -7.22
N ARG A 174 -4.71 13.92 -6.05
CA ARG A 174 -6.14 13.80 -5.76
C ARG A 174 -7.01 14.63 -6.72
N ASP A 175 -8.28 14.29 -6.80
CA ASP A 175 -9.28 15.08 -7.50
C ASP A 175 -9.55 16.41 -6.81
N SER A 176 -10.08 17.36 -7.58
CA SER A 176 -10.56 18.65 -7.04
C SER A 176 -11.75 18.49 -6.08
N THR A 177 -12.51 17.41 -6.21
CA THR A 177 -13.69 17.10 -5.39
C THR A 177 -13.32 16.36 -4.10
N THR A 178 -13.88 16.79 -2.98
CA THR A 178 -13.73 16.11 -1.68
C THR A 178 -15.02 15.43 -1.24
N THR A 179 -14.91 14.42 -0.37
CA THR A 179 -16.08 13.85 0.31
C THR A 179 -16.75 14.90 1.21
N SER A 180 -18.00 14.66 1.63
CA SER A 180 -18.75 15.57 2.51
C SER A 180 -18.07 15.83 3.86
N ILE A 181 -17.16 14.94 4.26
CA ILE A 181 -16.37 14.95 5.51
C ILE A 181 -15.01 15.66 5.29
N GLY A 182 -14.75 16.16 4.08
CA GLY A 182 -13.50 16.81 3.69
C GLY A 182 -12.36 15.84 3.35
N GLY A 183 -12.68 14.55 3.13
CA GLY A 183 -11.73 13.54 2.69
C GLY A 183 -11.37 13.68 1.22
N SER A 184 -10.16 13.23 0.88
CA SER A 184 -9.69 13.25 -0.50
C SER A 184 -10.34 12.15 -1.34
N GLN A 185 -10.54 12.44 -2.62
CA GLN A 185 -11.01 11.48 -3.62
C GLN A 185 -9.99 11.38 -4.76
N LEU A 186 -9.98 10.23 -5.41
CA LEU A 186 -9.14 9.98 -6.57
C LEU A 186 -9.90 9.07 -7.54
N THR A 187 -10.21 9.57 -8.72
CA THR A 187 -10.74 8.78 -9.84
C THR A 187 -9.59 8.38 -10.77
N LEU A 188 -9.35 7.08 -10.86
CA LEU A 188 -8.40 6.45 -11.76
C LEU A 188 -9.17 5.81 -12.91
N THR A 189 -8.75 6.09 -14.14
CA THR A 189 -9.16 5.31 -15.31
C THR A 189 -8.03 4.35 -15.63
N ILE A 190 -8.30 3.05 -15.58
CA ILE A 190 -7.33 2.00 -15.87
C ILE A 190 -7.69 1.40 -17.22
N LYS A 191 -6.71 1.17 -18.09
CA LYS A 191 -6.91 0.53 -19.39
C LYS A 191 -6.01 -0.69 -19.58
N THR A 192 -6.49 -1.66 -20.34
CA THR A 192 -5.68 -2.78 -20.82
C THR A 192 -4.74 -2.32 -21.92
N ARG A 193 -3.51 -2.81 -21.85
CA ARG A 193 -2.53 -2.65 -22.94
C ARG A 193 -2.86 -3.63 -24.06
N SER A 194 -2.20 -3.46 -25.19
CA SER A 194 -2.27 -4.40 -26.31
C SER A 194 -1.62 -5.74 -25.90
N ILE A 195 -2.43 -6.71 -25.50
CA ILE A 195 -1.99 -8.05 -25.07
C ILE A 195 -2.18 -9.05 -26.22
N SER A 196 -1.13 -9.79 -26.58
CA SER A 196 -1.20 -10.86 -27.59
C SER A 196 -1.66 -12.19 -26.99
N ASP A 197 -2.14 -13.10 -27.83
CA ASP A 197 -2.55 -14.45 -27.40
C ASP A 197 -1.41 -15.22 -26.70
N SER A 198 -0.17 -15.04 -27.15
CA SER A 198 1.01 -15.65 -26.52
C SER A 198 1.25 -15.21 -25.07
N VAL A 199 0.82 -14.00 -24.70
CA VAL A 199 0.94 -13.52 -23.32
C VAL A 199 -0.05 -14.25 -22.43
N PHE A 200 -1.26 -14.57 -22.92
CA PHE A 200 -2.23 -15.41 -22.21
C PHE A 200 -1.74 -16.85 -22.06
N ASP A 201 -1.06 -17.41 -23.05
CA ASP A 201 -0.50 -18.77 -22.94
C ASP A 201 0.54 -18.88 -21.81
N TYR A 202 1.38 -17.85 -21.66
CA TYR A 202 2.44 -17.84 -20.65
C TYR A 202 1.96 -17.36 -19.28
N TYR A 203 1.25 -16.23 -19.21
CA TYR A 203 0.85 -15.55 -17.98
C TYR A 203 -0.59 -15.80 -17.56
N GLY A 204 -1.36 -16.53 -18.36
CA GLY A 204 -2.72 -16.92 -18.00
C GLY A 204 -2.74 -17.84 -16.79
N ASP A 205 -3.82 -17.73 -16.03
CA ASP A 205 -4.06 -18.48 -14.80
C ASP A 205 -3.95 -19.99 -15.05
N ALA A 206 -3.47 -20.72 -14.04
CA ALA A 206 -3.25 -22.16 -14.15
C ALA A 206 -4.53 -22.92 -14.52
N ASP A 207 -5.67 -22.47 -13.97
CA ASP A 207 -6.99 -23.08 -14.18
C ASP A 207 -7.68 -22.56 -15.46
N ASN A 208 -7.34 -21.36 -15.92
CA ASN A 208 -7.93 -20.73 -17.10
C ASN A 208 -6.94 -19.83 -17.83
N LYS A 209 -6.32 -20.35 -18.90
CA LYS A 209 -5.37 -19.62 -19.74
C LYS A 209 -5.97 -18.44 -20.50
N SER A 210 -7.30 -18.29 -20.54
CA SER A 210 -7.95 -17.12 -21.16
C SER A 210 -8.11 -15.93 -20.21
N GLN A 211 -7.63 -16.06 -18.96
CA GLN A 211 -7.71 -15.04 -17.93
C GLN A 211 -6.34 -14.84 -17.28
N ILE A 212 -6.02 -13.59 -16.94
CA ILE A 212 -4.82 -13.24 -16.17
C ILE A 212 -5.30 -12.53 -14.91
N SER A 213 -5.09 -13.15 -13.75
CA SER A 213 -5.38 -12.55 -12.46
C SER A 213 -4.19 -11.75 -11.94
N SER A 214 -4.45 -10.55 -11.41
CA SER A 214 -3.43 -9.71 -10.79
C SER A 214 -4.04 -8.82 -9.70
N THR A 215 -3.26 -7.92 -9.12
CA THR A 215 -3.69 -7.02 -8.05
C THR A 215 -3.24 -5.60 -8.35
N VAL A 216 -4.13 -4.65 -8.09
CA VAL A 216 -3.85 -3.22 -8.09
C VAL A 216 -3.77 -2.75 -6.65
N GLN A 217 -2.74 -1.98 -6.32
CA GLN A 217 -2.58 -1.40 -4.99
C GLN A 217 -2.60 0.12 -5.09
N VAL A 218 -3.41 0.76 -4.25
CA VAL A 218 -3.47 2.22 -4.12
C VAL A 218 -3.14 2.59 -2.68
N THR A 219 -2.17 3.49 -2.48
CA THR A 219 -1.70 3.89 -1.14
C THR A 219 -1.77 5.41 -0.98
N GLY A 220 -2.40 5.87 0.11
CA GLY A 220 -2.36 7.28 0.51
C GLY A 220 -0.98 7.69 1.02
N ILE A 221 -0.42 8.78 0.52
CA ILE A 221 0.93 9.22 0.91
C ILE A 221 0.96 9.74 2.35
N GLN A 222 -0.06 10.50 2.75
CA GLN A 222 -0.17 11.10 4.09
C GLN A 222 -0.80 10.13 5.08
N SER A 223 -1.94 9.54 4.72
CA SER A 223 -2.69 8.63 5.58
C SER A 223 -2.08 7.25 5.71
N GLY A 224 -1.20 6.86 4.78
CA GLY A 224 -0.63 5.51 4.73
C GLY A 224 -1.64 4.40 4.48
N VAL A 225 -2.91 4.71 4.22
CA VAL A 225 -3.95 3.71 3.98
C VAL A 225 -3.67 3.01 2.66
N VAL A 226 -3.60 1.68 2.71
CA VAL A 226 -3.42 0.82 1.54
C VAL A 226 -4.76 0.18 1.20
N SER A 227 -5.13 0.24 -0.08
CA SER A 227 -6.28 -0.44 -0.63
C SER A 227 -5.83 -1.32 -1.78
N GLU A 228 -6.20 -2.59 -1.73
CA GLU A 228 -5.86 -3.59 -2.76
C GLU A 228 -7.13 -4.08 -3.44
N LEU A 229 -7.06 -4.17 -4.77
CA LEU A 229 -8.16 -4.63 -5.60
C LEU A 229 -7.67 -5.74 -6.51
N SER A 230 -8.37 -6.88 -6.49
CA SER A 230 -8.12 -7.96 -7.43
C SER A 230 -8.64 -7.58 -8.82
N ILE A 231 -7.81 -7.82 -9.82
CA ILE A 231 -8.14 -7.56 -11.23
C ILE A 231 -8.05 -8.86 -12.03
N VAL A 232 -8.88 -8.95 -13.05
CA VAL A 232 -8.87 -10.07 -14.00
C VAL A 232 -8.87 -9.48 -15.40
N VAL A 233 -7.91 -9.88 -16.23
CA VAL A 233 -7.88 -9.52 -17.64
C VAL A 233 -8.30 -10.73 -18.47
N GLU A 234 -9.37 -10.59 -19.23
CA GLU A 234 -9.92 -11.62 -20.11
C GLU A 234 -9.52 -11.36 -21.57
N LYS A 235 -9.38 -12.44 -22.33
CA LYS A 235 -9.02 -12.43 -23.76
C LYS A 235 -9.98 -11.65 -24.67
#